data_AF-A0A9P1IFL1-F1
#
_entry.id   AF-A0A9P1IFL1-F1
#
_cell.length_a   1.000
_cell.length_b   1.000
_cell.length_c   1.000
_cell.angle_alpha   90.00
_cell.angle_beta   90.00
_cell.angle_gamma   90.00
#
_symmetry.space_group_name_H-M   'P 1'
#
loop_
_entity.id
_entity.type
_entity.pdbx_description
1 polymer ?
#
loop_
_entity_poly.entity_id
_entity_poly.type
_entity_poly.pdbx_seq_one_letter_code
_entity_poly.pdbx_strand_id
1 'polypeptide(L)'
;MDEDRENQLAELEALESVLREGKLLRLAETSGIITLDFDVTNIKIYGTLENGERFENELKFLPPAKLRFDFPADYPSVSTPKFEIQTDWLTKEQTSKCLEEMRQICEENESMPVLYFCYDKLMEIVAEIGTNNKIVLNDALVLEVEKNLTISQLRNRVIGQSEDESAEHFNNANFECKICYDEVLGEHCHQFQPCGHVFCISCIENYFECLVNNNLPNSLKCLAEGCTTPCEHAFIQKVLKPAEFLRYESILLEKAIQEIDDAVQCPREDCAKVAYLTDPSKNLVECTYCSSSFCNLCKQTFHGISGCKFKQEDKTAILEKWRESGLEERKEMAKNFGGMRNLEIIIENFENDEWKDANSKQCPKCCVSIEKNDGCHKMHCTKCDTYFCWLCQKVLHKNDPYQHFRGDGECAGRLFEGVDGADPEDDDDEHFDRQVVIGDLVDVDFDEEDDDVEFVLNFDDFNEAFDDGSGEEEENSEEEEAE
;
A
#
# COMPACT_ATOMS: atom_id res chain seq x y z
N MET A 1 0.98 -34.14 -60.77
CA MET A 1 2.19 -34.11 -59.91
C MET A 1 2.93 -32.78 -60.00
N ASP A 2 3.39 -32.28 -61.16
CA ASP A 2 3.95 -30.90 -61.20
C ASP A 2 2.88 -29.82 -61.12
N GLU A 3 1.76 -29.97 -61.85
CA GLU A 3 0.66 -28.98 -61.86
C GLU A 3 -0.07 -28.89 -60.51
N ASP A 4 -0.33 -30.02 -59.85
CA ASP A 4 -0.89 -30.06 -58.49
C ASP A 4 -0.02 -29.33 -57.47
N ARG A 5 1.30 -29.53 -57.57
CA ARG A 5 2.27 -28.89 -56.68
C ARG A 5 2.41 -27.40 -56.96
N GLU A 6 2.36 -26.97 -58.22
CA GLU A 6 2.30 -25.55 -58.58
C GLU A 6 1.03 -24.89 -58.03
N ASN A 7 -0.12 -25.57 -58.12
CA ASN A 7 -1.38 -25.09 -57.56
C ASN A 7 -1.35 -24.99 -56.03
N GLN A 8 -0.76 -25.97 -55.33
CA GLN A 8 -0.57 -25.93 -53.87
C GLN A 8 0.29 -24.74 -53.44
N LEU A 9 1.41 -24.51 -54.12
CA LEU A 9 2.30 -23.39 -53.80
C LEU A 9 1.64 -22.04 -54.09
N ALA A 10 0.95 -21.92 -55.23
CA ALA A 10 0.21 -20.72 -55.59
C ALA A 10 -0.92 -20.40 -54.59
N GLU A 11 -1.61 -21.43 -54.08
CA GLU A 11 -2.63 -21.27 -53.04
C GLU A 11 -2.03 -20.73 -51.73
N LEU A 12 -0.89 -21.27 -51.29
CA LEU A 12 -0.20 -20.81 -50.08
C LEU A 12 0.31 -19.38 -50.22
N GLU A 13 0.88 -19.03 -51.38
CA GLU A 13 1.34 -17.65 -51.65
C GLU A 13 0.17 -16.67 -51.70
N ALA A 14 -0.95 -17.05 -52.32
CA ALA A 14 -2.15 -16.22 -52.33
C ALA A 14 -2.70 -16.00 -50.92
N LEU A 15 -2.74 -17.04 -50.09
CA LEU A 15 -3.20 -16.94 -48.71
C LEU A 15 -2.26 -16.08 -47.86
N GLU A 16 -0.95 -16.25 -48.00
CA GLU A 16 0.07 -15.45 -47.30
C GLU A 16 -0.01 -13.96 -47.67
N SER A 17 -0.41 -13.64 -48.91
CA SER A 17 -0.64 -12.25 -49.33
C SER A 17 -1.91 -11.64 -48.72
N VAL A 18 -2.89 -12.45 -48.31
CA VAL A 18 -4.15 -11.98 -47.73
C VAL A 18 -4.07 -11.90 -46.21
N LEU A 19 -3.35 -12.83 -45.58
CA LEU A 19 -3.15 -12.86 -44.14
C LEU A 19 -2.09 -11.81 -43.72
N ARG A 20 -2.21 -11.28 -42.49
CA ARG A 20 -1.15 -10.43 -41.90
C ARG A 20 0.12 -11.28 -41.70
N GLU A 21 1.28 -10.62 -41.71
CA GLU A 21 2.58 -11.29 -41.49
C GLU A 21 2.57 -12.14 -40.21
N GLY A 22 3.11 -13.36 -40.30
CA GLY A 22 3.23 -14.28 -39.16
C GLY A 22 2.02 -15.19 -38.90
N LYS A 23 0.89 -15.01 -39.59
CA LYS A 23 -0.32 -15.83 -39.39
C LYS A 23 -0.30 -17.20 -40.08
N LEU A 24 0.55 -17.39 -41.08
CA LEU A 24 0.76 -18.68 -41.75
C LEU A 24 2.15 -19.23 -41.38
N LEU A 25 2.16 -20.32 -40.62
CA LEU A 25 3.37 -21.08 -40.30
C LEU A 25 3.47 -22.30 -41.21
N ARG A 26 4.43 -22.29 -42.14
CA ARG A 26 4.75 -23.45 -42.98
C ARG A 26 5.56 -24.47 -42.18
N LEU A 27 5.00 -25.66 -41.94
CA LEU A 27 5.69 -26.75 -41.23
C LEU A 27 6.48 -27.64 -42.19
N ALA A 28 5.94 -27.85 -43.39
CA ALA A 28 6.58 -28.55 -44.49
C ALA A 28 6.16 -27.91 -45.82
N GLU A 29 6.62 -28.46 -46.95
CA GLU A 29 6.20 -27.99 -48.28
C GLU A 29 4.69 -28.19 -48.54
N THR A 30 4.07 -29.18 -47.88
CA THR A 30 2.66 -29.54 -48.08
C THR A 30 1.81 -29.42 -46.81
N SER A 31 2.34 -28.85 -45.72
CA SER A 31 1.56 -28.67 -44.49
C SER A 31 1.91 -27.39 -43.76
N GLY A 32 0.93 -26.86 -43.05
CA GLY A 32 1.08 -25.61 -42.31
C GLY A 32 0.02 -25.44 -41.24
N ILE A 33 0.17 -24.36 -40.48
CA ILE A 33 -0.78 -23.90 -39.47
C ILE A 33 -1.16 -22.46 -39.82
N ILE A 34 -2.46 -22.20 -39.88
CA ILE A 34 -3.03 -20.86 -39.99
C ILE A 34 -3.54 -20.47 -38.61
N THR A 35 -3.05 -19.35 -38.10
CA THR A 35 -3.58 -18.71 -36.89
C THR A 35 -4.77 -17.83 -37.29
N LEU A 36 -5.91 -18.08 -36.66
CA LEU A 36 -7.17 -17.37 -36.85
C LEU A 36 -7.38 -16.46 -35.65
N ASP A 37 -7.29 -15.15 -35.89
CA ASP A 37 -7.61 -14.14 -34.88
C ASP A 37 -9.03 -13.68 -35.12
N PHE A 38 -9.78 -13.49 -34.05
CA PHE A 38 -11.19 -13.14 -34.13
C PHE A 38 -11.40 -11.75 -33.55
N ASP A 39 -11.98 -10.84 -34.33
CA ASP A 39 -12.36 -9.49 -33.88
C ASP A 39 -13.62 -9.51 -32.97
N VAL A 40 -13.78 -10.54 -32.14
CA VAL A 40 -14.90 -10.71 -31.22
C VAL A 40 -14.46 -10.30 -29.82
N THR A 41 -15.18 -9.35 -29.24
CA THR A 41 -14.87 -8.77 -27.92
C THR A 41 -15.99 -9.02 -26.91
N ASN A 42 -15.67 -8.90 -25.62
CA ASN A 42 -16.62 -8.99 -24.50
C ASN A 42 -17.36 -10.34 -24.41
N ILE A 43 -16.59 -11.43 -24.42
CA ILE A 43 -17.12 -12.79 -24.40
C ILE A 43 -17.12 -13.30 -22.96
N LYS A 44 -18.20 -13.95 -22.52
CA LYS A 44 -18.28 -14.55 -21.19
C LYS A 44 -18.00 -16.05 -21.28
N ILE A 45 -17.03 -16.52 -20.51
CA ILE A 45 -16.77 -17.94 -20.30
C ILE A 45 -17.45 -18.41 -19.02
N TYR A 46 -18.06 -19.60 -19.09
CA TYR A 46 -18.74 -20.26 -17.99
C TYR A 46 -18.20 -21.66 -17.80
N GLY A 47 -18.20 -22.12 -16.55
CA GLY A 47 -18.00 -23.53 -16.28
C GLY A 47 -18.21 -23.89 -14.82
N THR A 48 -18.01 -25.17 -14.54
CA THR A 48 -18.08 -25.79 -13.23
C THR A 48 -16.74 -26.48 -12.96
N LEU A 49 -16.08 -26.07 -11.89
CA LEU A 49 -14.80 -26.62 -11.42
C LEU A 49 -14.98 -28.03 -10.84
N GLU A 50 -13.86 -28.71 -10.57
CA GLU A 50 -13.85 -30.07 -10.01
C GLU A 50 -14.55 -30.16 -8.63
N ASN A 51 -14.50 -29.08 -7.86
CA ASN A 51 -15.16 -28.96 -6.55
C ASN A 51 -16.67 -28.67 -6.65
N GLY A 52 -17.23 -28.55 -7.86
CA GLY A 52 -18.64 -28.23 -8.11
C GLY A 52 -18.98 -26.74 -8.12
N GLU A 53 -18.00 -25.85 -7.90
CA GLU A 53 -18.22 -24.41 -7.96
C GLU A 53 -18.35 -23.92 -9.40
N ARG A 54 -19.32 -23.02 -9.63
CA ARG A 54 -19.54 -22.41 -10.95
C ARG A 54 -18.73 -21.12 -11.04
N PHE A 55 -18.10 -20.89 -12.19
CA PHE A 55 -17.38 -19.65 -12.48
C PHE A 55 -17.95 -18.93 -13.70
N GLU A 56 -17.76 -17.61 -13.72
CA GLU A 56 -18.02 -16.71 -14.84
C GLU A 56 -16.83 -15.75 -14.96
N ASN A 57 -16.23 -15.67 -16.15
CA ASN A 57 -15.16 -14.72 -16.44
C ASN A 57 -15.45 -13.99 -17.76
N GLU A 58 -15.09 -12.71 -17.83
CA GLU A 58 -15.19 -11.90 -19.04
C GLU A 58 -13.85 -11.85 -19.76
N LEU A 59 -13.86 -12.17 -21.05
CA LEU A 59 -12.72 -12.09 -21.95
C LEU A 59 -12.84 -10.83 -22.82
N LYS A 60 -11.76 -10.05 -22.90
CA LYS A 60 -11.69 -8.87 -23.77
C LYS A 60 -11.62 -9.26 -25.24
N PHE A 61 -10.84 -10.30 -25.56
CA PHE A 61 -10.64 -10.87 -26.90
C PHE A 61 -10.73 -12.39 -26.86
N LEU A 62 -11.11 -13.02 -27.97
CA LEU A 62 -11.17 -14.47 -28.06
C LEU A 62 -9.77 -15.05 -28.36
N PRO A 63 -9.31 -16.10 -27.65
CA PRO A 63 -8.06 -16.75 -27.98
C PRO A 63 -8.01 -17.23 -29.43
N PRO A 64 -6.85 -17.11 -30.11
CA PRO A 64 -6.75 -17.46 -31.51
C PRO A 64 -6.92 -18.96 -31.72
N ALA A 65 -7.56 -19.34 -32.83
CA ALA A 65 -7.69 -20.74 -33.24
C ALA A 65 -6.57 -21.11 -34.21
N LYS A 66 -6.08 -22.35 -34.14
CA LYS A 66 -5.07 -22.83 -35.07
C LYS A 66 -5.69 -23.85 -36.02
N LEU A 67 -5.76 -23.53 -37.30
CA LEU A 67 -6.15 -24.46 -38.34
C LEU A 67 -4.89 -25.10 -38.93
N ARG A 68 -4.69 -26.37 -38.61
CA ARG A 68 -3.64 -27.18 -39.23
C ARG A 68 -4.19 -27.84 -40.48
N PHE A 69 -3.41 -27.77 -41.55
CA PHE A 69 -3.74 -28.41 -42.82
C PHE A 69 -2.58 -29.25 -43.35
N ASP A 70 -2.92 -30.31 -44.08
CA ASP A 70 -1.97 -31.20 -44.75
C ASP A 70 -2.50 -31.54 -46.16
N PHE A 71 -1.72 -31.20 -47.18
CA PHE A 71 -2.02 -31.44 -48.58
C PHE A 71 -1.45 -32.79 -49.03
N PRO A 72 -2.30 -33.72 -49.51
CA PRO A 72 -1.85 -34.89 -50.25
C PRO A 72 -1.10 -34.50 -51.54
N ALA A 73 -0.22 -35.38 -52.04
CA ALA A 73 0.58 -35.12 -53.24
C ALA A 73 -0.24 -34.98 -54.55
N ASP A 74 -1.50 -35.39 -54.51
CA ASP A 74 -2.48 -35.42 -55.60
C ASP A 74 -3.64 -34.42 -55.41
N TYR A 75 -3.56 -33.54 -54.41
CA TYR A 75 -4.44 -32.37 -54.26
C TYR A 75 -3.94 -31.22 -55.15
N PRO A 76 -4.81 -30.47 -55.85
CA PRO A 76 -6.27 -30.46 -55.75
C PRO A 76 -7.02 -31.40 -56.69
N SER A 77 -6.33 -32.11 -57.60
CA SER A 77 -6.98 -32.84 -58.69
C SER A 77 -7.74 -34.11 -58.27
N VAL A 78 -7.30 -34.82 -57.23
CA VAL A 78 -7.85 -36.14 -56.87
C VAL A 78 -8.25 -36.25 -55.41
N SER A 79 -7.39 -35.79 -54.50
CA SER A 79 -7.61 -35.88 -53.05
C SER A 79 -7.90 -34.50 -52.45
N THR A 80 -8.55 -34.48 -51.28
CA THR A 80 -8.86 -33.25 -50.53
C THR A 80 -7.84 -33.01 -49.40
N PRO A 81 -7.70 -31.75 -48.91
CA PRO A 81 -6.83 -31.46 -47.78
C PRO A 81 -7.34 -32.11 -46.51
N LYS A 82 -6.43 -32.47 -45.61
CA LYS A 82 -6.79 -32.84 -44.24
C LYS A 82 -6.74 -31.61 -43.36
N PHE A 83 -7.81 -31.38 -42.61
CA PHE A 83 -7.94 -30.25 -41.69
C PHE A 83 -8.07 -30.72 -40.24
N GLU A 84 -7.39 -30.02 -39.35
CA GLU A 84 -7.46 -30.21 -37.90
C GLU A 84 -7.54 -28.83 -37.23
N ILE A 85 -8.57 -28.61 -36.42
CA ILE A 85 -8.77 -27.35 -35.69
C ILE A 85 -8.30 -27.55 -34.25
N GLN A 86 -7.35 -26.73 -33.82
CA GLN A 86 -6.83 -26.71 -32.45
C GLN A 86 -7.34 -25.45 -31.74
N THR A 87 -8.24 -25.65 -30.77
CA THR A 87 -8.76 -24.59 -29.90
C THR A 87 -9.03 -25.13 -28.49
N ASP A 88 -8.94 -24.24 -27.51
CA ASP A 88 -9.18 -24.57 -26.10
C ASP A 88 -10.62 -24.22 -25.66
N TRP A 89 -11.41 -23.60 -26.55
CA TRP A 89 -12.71 -23.00 -26.22
C TRP A 89 -13.90 -23.45 -27.11
N LEU A 90 -13.68 -24.13 -28.25
CA LEU A 90 -14.78 -24.70 -29.05
C LEU A 90 -15.27 -26.01 -28.45
N THR A 91 -16.58 -26.26 -28.52
CA THR A 91 -17.15 -27.57 -28.15
C THR A 91 -16.96 -28.61 -29.26
N LYS A 92 -17.04 -29.90 -28.92
CA LYS A 92 -16.94 -30.98 -29.92
C LYS A 92 -17.97 -30.87 -31.04
N GLU A 93 -19.19 -30.45 -30.72
CA GLU A 93 -20.26 -30.25 -31.69
C GLU A 93 -19.92 -29.10 -32.64
N GLN A 94 -19.42 -27.98 -32.12
CA GLN A 94 -19.01 -26.83 -32.92
C GLN A 94 -17.81 -27.16 -33.81
N THR A 95 -16.79 -27.84 -33.29
CA THR A 95 -15.63 -28.29 -34.07
C THR A 95 -16.04 -29.26 -35.18
N SER A 96 -16.95 -30.20 -34.87
CA SER A 96 -17.46 -31.14 -35.87
C SER A 96 -18.26 -30.44 -36.97
N LYS A 97 -19.08 -29.44 -36.60
CA LYS A 97 -19.81 -28.60 -37.55
C LYS A 97 -18.85 -27.84 -38.48
N CYS A 98 -17.80 -27.23 -37.92
CA CYS A 98 -16.79 -26.52 -38.71
C CYS A 98 -16.10 -27.46 -39.72
N LEU A 99 -15.68 -28.65 -39.28
CA LEU A 99 -15.03 -29.62 -40.16
C LEU A 99 -15.96 -30.18 -41.24
N GLU A 100 -17.26 -30.32 -40.96
CA GLU A 100 -18.24 -30.76 -41.96
C GLU A 100 -18.49 -29.70 -43.03
N GLU A 101 -18.60 -28.42 -42.65
CA GLU A 101 -18.72 -27.30 -43.59
C GLU A 101 -17.47 -27.18 -44.48
N MET A 102 -16.28 -27.36 -43.90
CA MET A 102 -15.04 -27.41 -44.68
C MET A 102 -15.02 -28.57 -45.66
N ARG A 103 -15.54 -29.75 -45.27
CA ARG A 103 -15.67 -30.90 -46.17
C ARG A 103 -16.61 -30.60 -47.32
N GLN A 104 -17.75 -29.97 -47.05
CA GLN A 104 -18.70 -29.57 -48.08
C GLN A 104 -18.05 -28.61 -49.10
N ILE A 105 -17.27 -27.63 -48.63
CA ILE A 105 -16.51 -26.72 -49.51
C ILE A 105 -15.54 -27.51 -50.41
N CYS A 106 -14.87 -28.53 -49.87
CA CYS A 106 -13.97 -29.39 -50.65
C CYS A 106 -14.73 -30.19 -51.72
N GLU A 107 -15.94 -30.69 -51.41
CA GLU A 107 -16.78 -31.45 -52.34
C GLU A 107 -17.40 -30.56 -53.44
N GLU A 108 -17.75 -29.32 -53.12
CA GLU A 108 -18.33 -28.37 -54.09
C GLU A 108 -17.29 -27.80 -55.08
N ASN A 109 -16.01 -27.82 -54.70
CA ASN A 109 -14.91 -27.21 -55.45
C ASN A 109 -13.86 -28.25 -55.87
N GLU A 110 -14.31 -29.38 -56.43
CA GLU A 110 -13.41 -30.42 -56.94
C GLU A 110 -12.39 -29.87 -57.96
N SER A 111 -11.13 -30.29 -57.85
CA SER A 111 -10.02 -29.83 -58.72
C SER A 111 -9.66 -28.34 -58.62
N MET A 112 -10.12 -27.64 -57.59
CA MET A 112 -9.73 -26.25 -57.31
C MET A 112 -9.08 -26.10 -55.93
N PRO A 113 -8.21 -25.08 -55.74
CA PRO A 113 -7.71 -24.71 -54.42
C PRO A 113 -8.84 -24.21 -53.50
N VAL A 114 -8.96 -24.75 -52.27
CA VAL A 114 -10.08 -24.49 -51.34
C VAL A 114 -9.71 -23.87 -49.99
N LEU A 115 -8.41 -23.76 -49.66
CA LEU A 115 -7.91 -23.35 -48.34
C LEU A 115 -8.42 -21.97 -47.91
N TYR A 116 -8.44 -20.99 -48.83
CA TYR A 116 -8.99 -19.66 -48.52
C TYR A 116 -10.50 -19.70 -48.23
N PHE A 117 -11.28 -20.47 -49.00
CA PHE A 117 -12.71 -20.62 -48.76
C PHE A 117 -13.00 -21.31 -47.42
N CYS A 118 -12.19 -22.31 -47.07
CA CYS A 118 -12.27 -22.96 -45.76
C CYS A 118 -11.91 -21.99 -44.62
N TYR A 119 -10.89 -21.15 -44.81
CA TYR A 119 -10.52 -20.10 -43.85
C TYR A 119 -11.67 -19.08 -43.66
N ASP A 120 -12.21 -18.54 -44.75
CA ASP A 120 -13.27 -17.54 -44.74
C ASP A 120 -14.54 -18.09 -44.08
N LYS A 121 -14.90 -19.34 -44.40
CA LYS A 121 -16.05 -20.00 -43.77
C LYS A 121 -15.86 -20.22 -42.28
N LEU A 122 -14.66 -20.60 -41.86
CA LEU A 122 -14.34 -20.80 -40.45
C LEU A 122 -14.42 -19.47 -39.67
N MET A 123 -13.94 -18.37 -40.27
CA MET A 123 -14.09 -17.02 -39.71
C MET A 123 -15.56 -16.62 -39.54
N GLU A 124 -16.41 -16.91 -40.53
CA GLU A 124 -17.86 -16.67 -40.46
C GLU A 124 -18.51 -17.45 -39.31
N ILE A 125 -18.25 -18.76 -39.21
CA ILE A 125 -18.84 -19.62 -38.17
C ILE A 125 -18.40 -19.18 -36.77
N VAL A 126 -17.12 -18.84 -36.60
CA VAL A 126 -16.63 -18.38 -35.29
C VAL A 126 -17.19 -17.00 -34.94
N ALA A 127 -17.35 -16.09 -35.91
CA ALA A 127 -18.01 -14.82 -35.68
C ALA A 127 -19.45 -15.03 -35.18
N GLU A 128 -20.21 -15.96 -35.78
CA GLU A 128 -21.55 -16.34 -35.32
C GLU A 128 -21.54 -16.88 -33.87
N ILE A 129 -20.60 -17.77 -33.54
CA ILE A 129 -20.45 -18.30 -32.18
C ILE A 129 -20.12 -17.15 -31.21
N GLY A 130 -19.25 -16.24 -31.64
CA GLY A 130 -18.86 -15.04 -30.92
C GLY A 130 -20.06 -14.15 -30.55
N THR A 131 -21.02 -13.95 -31.45
CA THR A 131 -22.21 -13.11 -31.18
C THR A 131 -23.11 -13.62 -30.06
N ASN A 132 -23.04 -14.91 -29.73
CA ASN A 132 -23.78 -15.46 -28.59
C ASN A 132 -23.16 -15.10 -27.24
N ASN A 133 -21.95 -14.50 -27.23
CA ASN A 133 -21.18 -14.00 -26.07
C ASN A 133 -21.04 -14.99 -24.91
N LYS A 134 -21.25 -16.30 -25.14
CA LYS A 134 -21.28 -17.32 -24.10
C LYS A 134 -20.54 -18.57 -24.57
N ILE A 135 -19.47 -18.90 -23.88
CA ILE A 135 -18.68 -20.13 -24.09
C ILE A 135 -18.75 -20.97 -22.82
N VAL A 136 -19.06 -22.26 -22.95
CA VAL A 136 -19.12 -23.21 -21.82
C VAL A 136 -17.90 -24.13 -21.88
N LEU A 137 -16.94 -23.93 -20.96
CA LEU A 137 -15.66 -24.64 -20.97
C LEU A 137 -15.77 -26.12 -20.61
N ASN A 138 -16.78 -26.51 -19.83
CA ASN A 138 -17.00 -27.93 -19.52
C ASN A 138 -17.26 -28.76 -20.77
N ASP A 139 -17.91 -28.19 -21.78
CA ASP A 139 -18.20 -28.88 -23.04
C ASP A 139 -17.00 -28.87 -24.00
N ALA A 140 -16.06 -27.93 -23.81
CA ALA A 140 -14.79 -27.87 -24.53
C ALA A 140 -13.76 -28.88 -23.99
N LEU A 141 -13.66 -29.06 -22.66
CA LEU A 141 -12.70 -30.01 -22.05
C LEU A 141 -12.93 -31.47 -22.45
N VAL A 142 -14.17 -31.86 -22.77
CA VAL A 142 -14.51 -33.23 -23.21
C VAL A 142 -13.74 -33.65 -24.48
N LEU A 143 -13.10 -32.71 -25.19
CA LEU A 143 -12.24 -32.96 -26.34
C LEU A 143 -10.84 -33.54 -26.01
N GLU A 144 -10.31 -33.37 -24.78
CA GLU A 144 -8.95 -33.77 -24.44
C GLU A 144 -8.90 -34.80 -23.31
N VAL A 145 -9.38 -36.03 -23.56
CA VAL A 145 -9.14 -37.19 -22.66
C VAL A 145 -7.63 -37.54 -22.55
N GLU A 146 -6.77 -36.92 -23.36
CA GLU A 146 -5.35 -37.30 -23.49
C GLU A 146 -4.35 -36.42 -22.71
N LYS A 147 -4.77 -35.39 -21.94
CA LYS A 147 -3.80 -34.51 -21.25
C LYS A 147 -3.90 -34.37 -19.73
N ASN A 148 -4.82 -35.05 -19.04
CA ASN A 148 -4.99 -34.89 -17.58
C ASN A 148 -5.19 -33.42 -17.12
N LEU A 149 -5.75 -32.54 -17.97
CA LEU A 149 -6.02 -31.15 -17.58
C LEU A 149 -7.32 -31.03 -16.79
N THR A 150 -7.28 -30.20 -15.76
CA THR A 150 -8.48 -29.78 -14.99
C THR A 150 -9.19 -28.61 -15.69
N ILE A 151 -10.49 -28.42 -15.42
CA ILE A 151 -11.27 -27.25 -15.84
C ILE A 151 -10.63 -25.97 -15.31
N SER A 152 -10.07 -25.99 -14.10
CA SER A 152 -9.32 -24.85 -13.55
C SER A 152 -8.10 -24.49 -14.40
N GLN A 153 -7.33 -25.47 -14.85
CA GLN A 153 -6.18 -25.26 -15.74
C GLN A 153 -6.61 -24.77 -17.13
N LEU A 154 -7.67 -25.35 -17.70
CA LEU A 154 -8.22 -24.91 -18.98
C LEU A 154 -8.71 -23.46 -18.90
N ARG A 155 -9.44 -23.10 -17.84
CA ARG A 155 -9.89 -21.73 -17.57
C ARG A 155 -8.73 -20.76 -17.54
N ASN A 156 -7.70 -21.04 -16.75
CA ASN A 156 -6.54 -20.14 -16.62
C ASN A 156 -5.78 -20.02 -17.94
N ARG A 157 -5.70 -21.10 -18.73
CA ARG A 157 -5.08 -21.09 -20.06
C ARG A 157 -5.86 -20.23 -21.07
N VAL A 158 -7.18 -20.36 -21.12
CA VAL A 158 -8.05 -19.55 -21.98
C VAL A 158 -8.00 -18.07 -21.60
N ILE A 159 -7.99 -17.76 -20.30
CA ILE A 159 -7.83 -16.39 -19.80
C ILE A 159 -6.45 -15.84 -20.20
N GLY A 160 -5.38 -16.58 -19.96
CA GLY A 160 -4.02 -16.16 -20.33
C GLY A 160 -3.87 -15.90 -21.83
N GLN A 161 -4.39 -16.79 -22.68
CA GLN A 161 -4.36 -16.58 -24.13
C GLN A 161 -5.20 -15.37 -24.58
N SER A 162 -6.31 -15.07 -23.87
CA SER A 162 -7.12 -13.87 -24.14
C SER A 162 -6.38 -12.58 -23.74
N GLU A 163 -5.62 -12.63 -22.65
CA GLU A 163 -4.76 -11.52 -22.23
C GLU A 163 -3.62 -11.30 -23.21
N ASP A 164 -2.98 -12.37 -23.69
CA ASP A 164 -1.95 -12.33 -24.73
C ASP A 164 -2.51 -11.71 -26.03
N GLU A 165 -3.68 -12.17 -26.48
CA GLU A 165 -4.37 -11.64 -27.67
C GLU A 165 -4.72 -10.15 -27.49
N SER A 166 -5.20 -9.77 -26.30
CA SER A 166 -5.46 -8.36 -25.98
C SER A 166 -4.18 -7.52 -26.04
N ALA A 167 -3.04 -8.07 -25.62
CA ALA A 167 -1.76 -7.40 -25.66
C ALA A 167 -1.25 -7.28 -27.11
N GLU A 168 -1.40 -8.31 -27.93
CA GLU A 168 -1.06 -8.24 -29.37
C GLU A 168 -1.94 -7.23 -30.12
N HIS A 169 -3.26 -7.23 -29.88
CA HIS A 169 -4.16 -6.23 -30.43
C HIS A 169 -3.78 -4.81 -30.00
N PHE A 170 -3.40 -4.63 -28.74
CA PHE A 170 -2.89 -3.36 -28.26
C PHE A 170 -1.60 -3.00 -29.01
N ASN A 171 -0.62 -3.89 -29.06
CA ASN A 171 0.69 -3.62 -29.67
C ASN A 171 0.59 -3.21 -31.14
N ASN A 172 -0.36 -3.78 -31.87
CA ASN A 172 -0.61 -3.51 -33.29
C ASN A 172 -1.52 -2.30 -33.56
N ALA A 173 -2.14 -1.72 -32.52
CA ALA A 173 -2.97 -0.53 -32.65
C ALA A 173 -2.15 0.76 -32.53
N ASN A 174 -2.59 1.82 -33.22
CA ASN A 174 -1.99 3.15 -33.10
C ASN A 174 -2.68 3.96 -31.99
N PHE A 175 -1.89 4.62 -31.16
CA PHE A 175 -2.35 5.48 -30.07
C PHE A 175 -1.72 6.86 -30.15
N GLU A 176 -2.51 7.89 -29.86
CA GLU A 176 -2.02 9.27 -29.77
C GLU A 176 -1.62 9.57 -28.31
N CYS A 177 -0.35 9.87 -28.07
CA CYS A 177 0.12 10.18 -26.73
C CYS A 177 -0.31 11.59 -26.30
N LYS A 178 -0.98 11.73 -25.16
CA LYS A 178 -1.46 13.05 -24.67
C LYS A 178 -0.37 13.98 -24.11
N ILE A 179 0.89 13.56 -24.11
CA ILE A 179 2.03 14.38 -23.65
C ILE A 179 2.80 14.96 -24.85
N CYS A 180 3.22 14.12 -25.80
CA CYS A 180 3.95 14.58 -26.99
C CYS A 180 3.05 14.81 -28.22
N TYR A 181 1.80 14.34 -28.20
CA TYR A 181 0.84 14.37 -29.32
C TYR A 181 1.27 13.56 -30.56
N ASP A 182 2.24 12.66 -30.42
CA ASP A 182 2.66 11.76 -31.49
C ASP A 182 1.74 10.52 -31.57
N GLU A 183 1.53 10.03 -32.79
CA GLU A 183 0.91 8.74 -33.07
C GLU A 183 1.98 7.64 -32.99
N VAL A 184 1.78 6.70 -32.07
CA VAL A 184 2.75 5.67 -31.72
C VAL A 184 2.05 4.31 -31.67
N LEU A 185 2.72 3.26 -32.17
CA LEU A 185 2.23 1.88 -32.06
C LEU A 185 2.12 1.46 -30.59
N GLY A 186 1.16 0.60 -30.27
CA GLY A 186 0.96 0.11 -28.90
C GLY A 186 2.21 -0.56 -28.32
N GLU A 187 3.04 -1.19 -29.15
CA GLU A 187 4.33 -1.77 -28.73
C GLU A 187 5.25 -0.74 -28.04
N HIS A 188 5.15 0.53 -28.44
CA HIS A 188 5.90 1.64 -27.89
C HIS A 188 5.07 2.51 -26.93
N CYS A 189 3.90 2.01 -26.53
CA CYS A 189 3.01 2.63 -25.57
C CYS A 189 2.80 1.73 -24.34
N HIS A 190 2.34 2.33 -23.26
CA HIS A 190 1.90 1.58 -22.09
C HIS A 190 0.51 2.07 -21.65
N GLN A 191 -0.37 1.11 -21.36
CA GLN A 191 -1.70 1.37 -20.82
C GLN A 191 -1.71 1.12 -19.30
N PHE A 192 -1.95 2.17 -18.53
CA PHE A 192 -2.03 2.09 -17.08
C PHE A 192 -3.36 1.43 -16.64
N GLN A 193 -3.29 0.41 -15.78
CA GLN A 193 -4.48 -0.22 -15.19
C GLN A 193 -4.65 0.20 -13.71
N PRO A 194 -5.88 0.45 -13.22
CA PRO A 194 -7.17 0.29 -13.91
C PRO A 194 -7.64 1.55 -14.67
N CYS A 195 -6.86 2.64 -14.72
CA CYS A 195 -7.35 3.91 -15.29
C CYS A 195 -7.51 3.94 -16.82
N GLY A 196 -6.88 3.01 -17.54
CA GLY A 196 -6.97 2.85 -19.00
C GLY A 196 -6.21 3.89 -19.83
N HIS A 197 -5.50 4.83 -19.20
CA HIS A 197 -4.74 5.86 -19.91
C HIS A 197 -3.53 5.29 -20.63
N VAL A 198 -3.30 5.74 -21.87
CA VAL A 198 -2.21 5.29 -22.74
C VAL A 198 -1.21 6.42 -22.98
N PHE A 199 0.08 6.12 -22.78
CA PHE A 199 1.16 7.08 -23.04
C PHE A 199 2.35 6.41 -23.72
N CYS A 200 3.14 7.21 -24.45
CA CYS A 200 4.35 6.74 -25.10
C CYS A 200 5.42 6.36 -24.06
N ILE A 201 6.16 5.27 -24.26
CA ILE A 201 7.16 4.80 -23.29
C ILE A 201 8.23 5.87 -23.03
N SER A 202 8.69 6.59 -24.06
CA SER A 202 9.67 7.68 -23.90
C SER A 202 9.13 8.85 -23.06
N CYS A 203 7.83 9.13 -23.14
CA CYS A 203 7.17 10.16 -22.33
C CYS A 203 7.16 9.75 -20.85
N ILE A 204 6.85 8.47 -20.59
CA ILE A 204 6.83 7.90 -19.24
C ILE A 204 8.24 7.89 -18.64
N GLU A 205 9.23 7.42 -19.40
CA GLU A 205 10.64 7.39 -18.97
C GLU A 205 11.12 8.77 -18.53
N ASN A 206 10.96 9.78 -19.39
CA ASN A 206 11.39 11.15 -19.08
C ASN A 206 10.67 11.74 -17.86
N TYR A 207 9.38 11.44 -17.71
CA TYR A 207 8.60 11.90 -16.57
C TYR A 207 9.07 11.24 -15.26
N PHE A 208 9.26 9.92 -15.26
CA PHE A 208 9.73 9.19 -14.07
C PHE A 208 11.16 9.57 -13.71
N GLU A 209 12.06 9.71 -14.69
CA GLU A 209 13.43 10.19 -14.47
C GLU A 209 13.41 11.58 -13.79
N CYS A 210 12.56 12.49 -14.26
CA CYS A 210 12.40 13.81 -13.64
C CYS A 210 11.91 13.71 -12.18
N LEU A 211 10.91 12.86 -11.89
CA LEU A 211 10.38 12.69 -10.53
C LEU A 211 11.41 12.11 -9.55
N VAL A 212 12.15 11.09 -9.98
CA VAL A 212 13.20 10.46 -9.16
C VAL A 212 14.33 11.45 -8.88
N ASN A 213 14.73 12.23 -9.88
CA ASN A 213 15.79 13.24 -9.71
C ASN A 213 15.41 14.37 -8.74
N ASN A 214 14.11 14.72 -8.66
CA ASN A 214 13.59 15.72 -7.73
C ASN A 214 13.29 15.16 -6.32
N ASN A 215 13.68 13.92 -5.99
CA ASN A 215 13.44 13.28 -4.67
C ASN A 215 11.96 13.27 -4.25
N LEU A 216 11.04 13.12 -5.19
CA LEU A 216 9.60 13.18 -4.98
C LEU A 216 8.85 11.81 -4.93
N PRO A 217 9.39 10.64 -4.54
CA PRO A 217 8.63 9.42 -4.79
C PRO A 217 7.70 9.14 -3.61
N ASN A 218 6.45 9.57 -3.70
CA ASN A 218 5.38 8.62 -3.37
C ASN A 218 5.33 7.61 -4.55
N SER A 219 4.63 6.48 -4.42
CA SER A 219 4.50 5.50 -5.53
C SER A 219 4.30 6.21 -6.87
N LEU A 220 5.11 5.87 -7.89
CA LEU A 220 5.06 6.52 -9.20
C LEU A 220 3.68 6.28 -9.81
N LYS A 221 3.06 7.34 -10.32
CA LYS A 221 1.66 7.33 -10.75
C LYS A 221 1.51 7.56 -12.23
N CYS A 222 0.31 7.29 -12.72
CA CYS A 222 -0.13 7.68 -14.05
C CYS A 222 0.11 9.17 -14.32
N LEU A 223 0.42 9.50 -15.58
CA LEU A 223 0.74 10.85 -16.05
C LEU A 223 -0.51 11.72 -16.28
N ALA A 224 -1.71 11.14 -16.24
CA ALA A 224 -2.95 11.88 -16.43
C ALA A 224 -3.23 12.84 -15.26
N GLU A 225 -3.71 14.04 -15.58
CA GLU A 225 -4.00 15.06 -14.59
C GLU A 225 -5.07 14.57 -13.60
N GLY A 226 -4.76 14.65 -12.30
CA GLY A 226 -5.65 14.18 -11.23
C GLY A 226 -5.76 12.67 -11.06
N CYS A 227 -5.01 11.87 -11.83
CA CYS A 227 -5.01 10.41 -11.70
C CYS A 227 -4.08 9.97 -10.57
N THR A 228 -4.58 9.10 -9.67
CA THR A 228 -3.81 8.57 -8.54
C THR A 228 -3.39 7.11 -8.70
N THR A 229 -3.68 6.52 -9.87
CA THR A 229 -3.36 5.12 -10.16
C THR A 229 -1.86 4.87 -10.06
N PRO A 230 -1.41 3.95 -9.18
CA PRO A 230 -0.01 3.58 -9.07
C PRO A 230 0.43 2.79 -10.29
N CYS A 231 1.70 2.92 -10.63
CA CYS A 231 2.34 2.16 -11.69
C CYS A 231 2.90 0.84 -11.13
N GLU A 232 2.84 -0.22 -11.92
CA GLU A 232 3.36 -1.54 -11.53
C GLU A 232 4.89 -1.53 -11.39
N HIS A 233 5.39 -2.12 -10.31
CA HIS A 233 6.83 -2.14 -10.00
C HIS A 233 7.66 -2.80 -11.10
N ALA A 234 7.16 -3.89 -11.68
CA ALA A 234 7.83 -4.61 -12.76
C ALA A 234 7.98 -3.76 -14.04
N PHE A 235 7.03 -2.86 -14.30
CA PHE A 235 7.11 -1.94 -15.44
C PHE A 235 8.10 -0.80 -15.15
N ILE A 236 8.07 -0.23 -13.94
CA ILE A 236 9.03 0.81 -13.52
C ILE A 236 10.48 0.32 -13.67
N GLN A 237 10.77 -0.93 -13.29
CA GLN A 237 12.09 -1.55 -13.44
C GLN A 237 12.54 -1.66 -14.90
N LYS A 238 11.61 -1.88 -15.84
CA LYS A 238 11.90 -1.98 -17.28
C LYS A 238 12.12 -0.61 -17.93
N VAL A 239 11.42 0.42 -17.45
CA VAL A 239 11.44 1.76 -18.03
C VAL A 239 12.61 2.60 -17.52
N LEU A 240 12.91 2.54 -16.22
CA LEU A 240 13.98 3.34 -15.64
C LEU A 240 15.36 2.72 -15.89
N LYS A 241 16.39 3.57 -15.95
CA LYS A 241 17.77 3.08 -15.99
C LYS A 241 18.13 2.42 -14.65
N PRO A 242 19.02 1.40 -14.60
CA PRO A 242 19.34 0.68 -13.37
C PRO A 242 19.77 1.58 -12.18
N ALA A 243 20.50 2.67 -12.46
CA ALA A 243 20.93 3.62 -11.43
C ALA A 243 19.77 4.47 -10.87
N GLU A 244 18.82 4.86 -11.72
CA GLU A 244 17.64 5.62 -11.32
C GLU A 244 16.66 4.75 -10.55
N PHE A 245 16.52 3.49 -10.97
CA PHE A 245 15.68 2.50 -10.28
C PHE A 245 16.18 2.23 -8.85
N LEU A 246 17.48 2.00 -8.66
CA LEU A 246 18.05 1.84 -7.31
C LEU A 246 17.84 3.07 -6.42
N ARG A 247 17.92 4.26 -7.02
CA ARG A 247 17.62 5.51 -6.30
C ARG A 247 16.15 5.58 -5.93
N TYR A 248 15.24 5.22 -6.83
CA TYR A 248 13.81 5.13 -6.56
C TYR A 248 13.51 4.17 -5.40
N GLU A 249 14.06 2.95 -5.42
CA GLU A 249 13.91 1.98 -4.33
C GLU A 249 14.47 2.50 -3.00
N SER A 250 15.63 3.16 -3.03
CA SER A 250 16.23 3.75 -1.82
C SER A 250 15.31 4.80 -1.21
N ILE A 251 14.70 5.68 -2.01
CA ILE A 251 13.81 6.72 -1.48
C ILE A 251 12.48 6.12 -1.00
N LEU A 252 11.93 5.11 -1.69
CA LEU A 252 10.75 4.38 -1.20
C LEU A 252 11.02 3.74 0.16
N LEU A 253 12.18 3.08 0.31
CA LEU A 253 12.60 2.47 1.55
C LEU A 253 12.77 3.52 2.66
N GLU A 254 13.46 4.63 2.36
CA GLU A 254 13.62 5.73 3.33
C GLU A 254 12.28 6.28 3.81
N LYS A 255 11.31 6.46 2.90
CA LYS A 255 9.97 6.91 3.28
C LYS A 255 9.19 5.88 4.08
N ALA A 256 9.23 4.61 3.68
CA ALA A 256 8.58 3.53 4.42
C ALA A 256 9.17 3.43 5.84
N ILE A 257 10.49 3.55 5.97
CA ILE A 257 11.15 3.60 7.28
C ILE A 257 10.67 4.83 8.08
N GLN A 258 10.55 6.02 7.47
CA GLN A 258 10.05 7.22 8.14
C GLN A 258 8.56 7.17 8.54
N GLU A 259 7.78 6.22 8.00
CA GLU A 259 6.40 5.99 8.42
C GLU A 259 6.28 5.08 9.66
N ILE A 260 7.37 4.40 10.04
CA ILE A 260 7.40 3.59 11.26
C ILE A 260 7.51 4.53 12.47
N ASP A 261 6.63 4.36 13.46
CA ASP A 261 6.55 5.24 14.64
C ASP A 261 7.85 5.29 15.47
N ASP A 262 8.62 4.20 15.48
CA ASP A 262 9.89 4.07 16.22
C ASP A 262 11.12 4.56 15.44
N ALA A 263 10.94 5.07 14.22
CA ALA A 263 12.01 5.56 13.36
C ALA A 263 12.26 7.05 13.58
N VAL A 264 13.52 7.39 13.89
CA VAL A 264 13.92 8.76 14.24
C VAL A 264 15.23 9.13 13.55
N GLN A 265 15.34 10.36 13.08
CA GLN A 265 16.57 10.81 12.42
C GLN A 265 17.68 11.08 13.45
N CYS A 266 18.90 10.64 13.14
CA CYS A 266 20.08 10.93 13.95
C CYS A 266 20.38 12.44 13.94
N PRO A 267 20.55 13.09 15.11
CA PRO A 267 20.76 14.54 15.19
C PRO A 267 22.17 15.01 14.80
N ARG A 268 23.11 14.10 14.52
CA ARG A 268 24.43 14.48 14.01
C ARG A 268 24.33 14.87 12.55
N GLU A 269 24.75 16.09 12.21
CA GLU A 269 24.73 16.61 10.84
C GLU A 269 25.51 15.71 9.86
N ASP A 270 26.63 15.11 10.31
CA ASP A 270 27.44 14.19 9.49
C ASP A 270 26.78 12.81 9.29
N CYS A 271 25.80 12.46 10.13
CA CYS A 271 25.10 11.18 10.04
C CYS A 271 23.76 11.37 9.35
N ALA A 272 22.83 12.09 9.97
CA ALA A 272 21.46 12.35 9.49
C ALA A 272 20.68 11.10 9.03
N LYS A 273 21.16 9.89 9.33
CA LYS A 273 20.52 8.61 8.99
C LYS A 273 19.45 8.26 10.00
N VAL A 274 18.51 7.41 9.57
CA VAL A 274 17.48 6.89 10.46
C VAL A 274 18.10 5.96 11.50
N ALA A 275 17.68 6.13 12.74
CA ALA A 275 17.95 5.30 13.89
C ALA A 275 16.61 4.87 14.51
N TYR A 276 16.63 3.81 15.32
CA TYR A 276 15.43 3.24 15.93
C TYR A 276 15.46 3.44 17.44
N LEU A 277 14.29 3.62 18.05
CA LEU A 277 14.18 3.58 19.50
C LEU A 277 14.60 2.18 20.01
N THR A 278 15.64 2.15 20.84
CA THR A 278 16.13 0.93 21.47
C THR A 278 15.36 0.63 22.77
N ASP A 279 14.91 1.68 23.45
CA ASP A 279 14.06 1.56 24.65
C ASP A 279 13.00 2.69 24.64
N PRO A 280 11.75 2.38 24.25
CA PRO A 280 10.64 3.35 24.23
C PRO A 280 10.34 3.96 25.59
N SER A 281 10.46 3.18 26.67
CA SER A 281 10.17 3.65 28.04
C SER A 281 11.15 4.73 28.50
N LYS A 282 12.40 4.66 28.01
CA LYS A 282 13.46 5.61 28.35
C LYS A 282 13.68 6.67 27.27
N ASN A 283 12.98 6.60 26.14
CA ASN A 283 13.23 7.44 24.97
C ASN A 283 14.68 7.36 24.49
N LEU A 284 15.31 6.18 24.60
CA LEU A 284 16.70 5.94 24.21
C LEU A 284 16.75 5.53 22.74
N VAL A 285 17.63 6.18 21.99
CA VAL A 285 17.92 5.86 20.59
C VAL A 285 19.41 5.62 20.46
N GLU A 286 19.78 4.45 19.93
CA GLU A 286 21.16 4.12 19.58
C GLU A 286 21.32 4.09 18.06
N CYS A 287 22.09 5.04 17.53
CA CYS A 287 22.35 5.05 16.10
C CYS A 287 23.37 3.97 15.72
N THR A 288 22.95 2.99 14.91
CA THR A 288 23.82 1.90 14.44
C THR A 288 24.94 2.37 13.51
N TYR A 289 24.79 3.54 12.88
CA TYR A 289 25.77 4.08 11.94
C TYR A 289 26.91 4.86 12.60
N CYS A 290 26.60 5.67 13.62
CA CYS A 290 27.60 6.52 14.29
C CYS A 290 27.82 6.17 15.77
N SER A 291 27.15 5.13 16.27
CA SER A 291 27.18 4.65 17.66
C SER A 291 26.89 5.74 18.70
N SER A 292 26.16 6.78 18.31
CA SER A 292 25.75 7.86 19.21
C SER A 292 24.43 7.50 19.88
N SER A 293 24.41 7.52 21.21
CA SER A 293 23.19 7.35 22.00
C SER A 293 22.59 8.71 22.35
N PHE A 294 21.33 8.93 22.00
CA PHE A 294 20.64 10.21 22.20
C PHE A 294 19.20 10.00 22.68
N CYS A 295 18.62 11.05 23.26
CA CYS A 295 17.23 11.05 23.66
C CYS A 295 16.34 11.38 22.46
N ASN A 296 15.31 10.57 22.21
CA ASN A 296 14.34 10.82 21.14
C ASN A 296 13.64 12.18 21.30
N LEU A 297 13.31 12.58 22.53
CA LEU A 297 12.49 13.77 22.79
C LEU A 297 13.28 15.07 22.58
N CYS A 298 14.47 15.20 23.20
CA CYS A 298 15.25 16.44 23.16
C CYS A 298 16.40 16.44 22.16
N LYS A 299 16.66 15.30 21.50
CA LYS A 299 17.77 15.09 20.55
C LYS A 299 19.18 15.37 21.10
N GLN A 300 19.32 15.56 22.41
CA GLN A 300 20.60 15.66 23.10
C GLN A 300 21.12 14.28 23.52
N THR A 301 22.34 14.22 24.02
CA THR A 301 22.91 13.00 24.62
C THR A 301 21.96 12.41 25.64
N PHE A 302 21.79 11.09 25.61
CA PHE A 302 20.89 10.39 26.51
C PHE A 302 21.19 10.71 27.98
N HIS A 303 20.16 11.09 28.73
CA HIS A 303 20.27 11.60 30.11
C HIS A 303 19.55 10.73 31.16
N GLY A 304 19.10 9.53 30.78
CA GLY A 304 18.48 8.56 31.68
C GLY A 304 17.21 9.10 32.34
N ILE A 305 17.17 9.03 33.67
CA ILE A 305 16.02 9.45 34.50
C ILE A 305 15.89 10.98 34.60
N SER A 306 16.95 11.72 34.26
CA SER A 306 16.88 13.18 34.26
C SER A 306 15.88 13.64 33.19
N GLY A 307 15.04 14.63 33.50
CA GLY A 307 14.14 15.21 32.51
C GLY A 307 14.88 15.87 31.35
N CYS A 308 14.21 15.97 30.21
CA CYS A 308 14.73 16.66 29.02
C CYS A 308 14.99 18.14 29.32
N LYS A 309 16.17 18.64 28.94
CA LYS A 309 16.54 20.05 29.12
C LYS A 309 16.37 20.84 27.82
N PHE A 310 15.17 21.38 27.64
CA PHE A 310 14.85 22.29 26.54
C PHE A 310 15.23 23.73 26.89
N LYS A 311 15.77 24.47 25.92
CA LYS A 311 15.94 25.93 26.07
C LYS A 311 14.58 26.59 26.00
N GLN A 312 14.43 27.75 26.65
CA GLN A 312 13.16 28.48 26.68
C GLN A 312 12.68 28.87 25.27
N GLU A 313 13.60 29.29 24.41
CA GLU A 313 13.33 29.62 23.00
C GLU A 313 12.77 28.42 22.21
N ASP A 314 13.35 27.22 22.42
CA ASP A 314 12.90 25.99 21.76
C ASP A 314 11.50 25.59 22.26
N LYS A 315 11.24 25.72 23.57
CA LYS A 315 9.92 25.44 24.17
C LYS A 315 8.84 26.34 23.56
N THR A 316 9.09 27.65 23.49
CA THR A 316 8.13 28.61 22.93
C THR A 316 7.88 28.35 21.45
N ALA A 317 8.93 28.08 20.67
CA ALA A 317 8.81 27.81 19.24
C ALA A 317 7.98 26.54 18.95
N ILE A 318 8.15 25.48 19.75
CA ILE A 318 7.39 24.24 19.63
C ILE A 318 5.91 24.46 19.98
N LEU A 319 5.62 25.20 21.07
CA LEU A 319 4.25 25.50 21.49
C LEU A 319 3.50 26.38 20.49
N GLU A 320 4.12 27.46 20.01
CA GLU A 320 3.53 28.33 18.99
C GLU A 320 3.21 27.55 17.72
N LYS A 321 4.20 26.77 17.23
CA LYS A 321 4.00 25.91 16.06
C LYS A 321 2.89 24.89 16.27
N TRP A 322 2.74 24.30 17.46
CA TRP A 322 1.64 23.39 17.78
C TRP A 322 0.26 24.08 17.76
N ARG A 323 0.17 25.29 18.32
CA ARG A 323 -1.08 26.08 18.36
C ARG A 323 -1.53 26.52 16.96
N GLU A 324 -0.57 26.87 16.10
CA GLU A 324 -0.83 27.35 14.74
C GLU A 324 -1.01 26.23 13.71
N SER A 325 -0.44 25.04 13.95
CA SER A 325 -0.43 23.94 12.99
C SER A 325 -1.76 23.19 12.88
N GLY A 326 -2.07 22.79 11.64
CA GLY A 326 -3.16 21.85 11.33
C GLY A 326 -2.78 20.38 11.59
N LEU A 327 -3.72 19.46 11.33
CA LEU A 327 -3.54 18.02 11.63
C LEU A 327 -2.33 17.40 10.92
N GLU A 328 -2.05 17.78 9.66
CA GLU A 328 -0.98 17.17 8.87
C GLU A 328 0.41 17.66 9.31
N GLU A 329 0.55 18.95 9.57
CA GLU A 329 1.79 19.53 10.12
C GLU A 329 2.09 18.99 11.53
N ARG A 330 1.07 18.70 12.34
CA ARG A 330 1.23 18.04 13.63
C ARG A 330 1.75 16.61 13.50
N LYS A 331 1.28 15.86 12.50
CA LYS A 331 1.84 14.53 12.19
C LYS A 331 3.29 14.62 11.75
N GLU A 332 3.65 15.60 10.93
CA GLU A 332 5.04 15.81 10.51
C GLU A 332 5.93 16.17 11.70
N MET A 333 5.46 17.03 12.61
CA MET A 333 6.16 17.30 13.87
C MET A 333 6.30 16.04 14.72
N ALA A 334 5.23 15.22 14.81
CA ALA A 334 5.23 14.00 15.61
C ALA A 334 6.31 13.00 15.15
N LYS A 335 6.57 12.89 13.84
CA LYS A 335 7.67 12.06 13.32
C LYS A 335 9.02 12.44 13.94
N ASN A 336 9.27 13.73 14.13
CA ASN A 336 10.51 14.20 14.74
C ASN A 336 10.64 13.85 16.22
N PHE A 337 9.53 13.60 16.93
CA PHE A 337 9.54 13.21 18.35
C PHE A 337 9.24 11.72 18.54
N GLY A 338 9.32 10.90 17.48
CA GLY A 338 9.05 9.46 17.52
C GLY A 338 7.59 9.15 17.86
N GLY A 339 6.66 9.79 17.15
CA GLY A 339 5.24 9.52 17.23
C GLY A 339 4.40 10.60 17.92
N MET A 340 3.08 10.55 17.67
CA MET A 340 2.11 11.56 18.11
C MET A 340 2.00 11.64 19.63
N ARG A 341 1.99 10.49 20.30
CA ARG A 341 1.91 10.39 21.76
C ARG A 341 3.07 11.12 22.47
N ASN A 342 4.29 10.97 21.95
CA ASN A 342 5.46 11.61 22.53
C ASN A 342 5.41 13.13 22.37
N LEU A 343 4.93 13.62 21.23
CA LEU A 343 4.72 15.05 21.00
C LEU A 343 3.65 15.61 21.95
N GLU A 344 2.51 14.93 22.12
CA GLU A 344 1.43 15.36 23.02
C GLU A 344 1.92 15.50 24.48
N ILE A 345 2.67 14.52 24.97
CA ILE A 345 3.26 14.56 26.32
C ILE A 345 4.23 15.75 26.46
N ILE A 346 5.03 16.05 25.44
CA ILE A 346 5.93 17.21 25.46
C ILE A 346 5.13 18.51 25.53
N ILE A 347 4.10 18.65 24.69
CA ILE A 347 3.25 19.84 24.66
C ILE A 347 2.56 20.05 26.01
N GLU A 348 1.93 19.01 26.57
CA GLU A 348 1.27 19.06 27.87
C GLU A 348 2.26 19.47 28.98
N ASN A 349 3.48 18.92 28.97
CA ASN A 349 4.50 19.31 29.93
C ASN A 349 4.93 20.77 29.78
N PHE A 350 5.06 21.28 28.55
CA PHE A 350 5.41 22.67 28.31
C PHE A 350 4.28 23.63 28.69
N GLU A 351 3.02 23.27 28.45
CA GLU A 351 1.86 24.05 28.90
C GLU A 351 1.75 24.07 30.43
N ASN A 352 2.01 22.94 31.08
CA ASN A 352 2.08 22.85 32.55
C ASN A 352 3.21 23.72 33.13
N ASP A 353 4.37 23.77 32.46
CA ASP A 353 5.47 24.65 32.85
C ASP A 353 5.08 26.14 32.70
N GLU A 354 4.48 26.53 31.56
CA GLU A 354 3.99 27.89 31.30
C GLU A 354 2.95 28.32 32.36
N TRP A 355 2.03 27.40 32.71
CA TRP A 355 1.04 27.65 33.76
C TRP A 355 1.70 27.82 35.13
N LYS A 356 2.67 26.98 35.50
CA LYS A 356 3.38 27.09 36.78
C LYS A 356 4.15 28.41 36.90
N ASP A 357 4.79 28.85 35.82
CA ASP A 357 5.54 30.10 35.80
C ASP A 357 4.61 31.32 35.94
N ALA A 358 3.40 31.25 35.38
CA ALA A 358 2.42 32.33 35.46
C ALA A 358 1.64 32.38 36.80
N ASN A 359 1.32 31.22 37.38
CA ASN A 359 0.37 31.11 38.49
C ASN A 359 1.03 30.79 39.85
N SER A 360 2.31 30.46 39.87
CA SER A 360 3.03 30.17 41.11
C SER A 360 4.21 31.12 41.33
N LYS A 361 4.56 31.34 42.61
CA LYS A 361 5.80 32.04 42.98
C LYS A 361 6.59 31.20 43.95
N GLN A 362 7.92 31.26 43.82
CA GLN A 362 8.81 30.51 44.70
C GLN A 362 8.93 31.17 46.08
N CYS A 363 8.95 30.34 47.13
CA CYS A 363 9.27 30.81 48.47
C CYS A 363 10.68 31.41 48.50
N PRO A 364 10.88 32.66 48.99
CA PRO A 364 12.19 33.31 49.02
C PRO A 364 13.25 32.61 49.89
N LYS A 365 12.83 31.67 50.75
CA LYS A 365 13.73 30.95 51.66
C LYS A 365 14.04 29.54 51.20
N CYS A 366 13.06 28.78 50.71
CA CYS A 366 13.23 27.36 50.38
C CYS A 366 12.91 27.00 48.93
N CYS A 367 12.60 27.99 48.09
CA CYS A 367 12.34 27.89 46.65
C CYS A 367 11.21 26.92 46.24
N VAL A 368 10.37 26.46 47.16
CA VAL A 368 9.16 25.70 46.80
C VAL A 368 8.18 26.62 46.07
N SER A 369 7.60 26.17 44.95
CA SER A 369 6.52 26.90 44.28
C SER A 369 5.27 26.90 45.14
N ILE A 370 4.66 28.07 45.28
CA ILE A 370 3.46 28.31 46.05
C ILE A 370 2.47 29.01 45.13
N GLU A 371 1.27 28.45 45.03
CA GLU A 371 0.11 29.06 44.37
C GLU A 371 -0.64 29.93 45.38
N LYS A 372 -1.21 31.06 44.92
CA LYS A 372 -2.08 31.91 45.73
C LYS A 372 -3.53 31.60 45.40
N ASN A 373 -4.23 30.93 46.32
CA ASN A 373 -5.61 30.52 46.12
C ASN A 373 -6.60 31.69 46.26
N ASP A 374 -6.48 32.50 47.32
CA ASP A 374 -7.25 33.73 47.52
C ASP A 374 -6.68 34.55 48.70
N GLY A 375 -7.20 35.75 48.94
CA GLY A 375 -6.96 36.55 50.14
C GLY A 375 -5.74 37.44 50.08
N CYS A 376 -5.20 37.78 51.25
CA CYS A 376 -4.19 38.82 51.39
C CYS A 376 -2.82 38.44 50.80
N HIS A 377 -2.01 39.45 50.47
CA HIS A 377 -0.65 39.28 49.94
C HIS A 377 0.39 38.83 50.97
N LYS A 378 -0.01 38.55 52.22
CA LYS A 378 0.84 37.93 53.25
C LYS A 378 0.76 36.41 53.13
N MET A 379 1.72 35.82 52.41
CA MET A 379 1.79 34.38 52.20
C MET A 379 2.48 33.66 53.36
N HIS A 380 2.13 32.39 53.56
CA HIS A 380 2.78 31.46 54.49
C HIS A 380 3.25 30.23 53.73
N CYS A 381 4.55 29.95 53.78
CA CYS A 381 5.10 28.73 53.19
C CYS A 381 4.91 27.55 54.13
N THR A 382 4.09 26.57 53.74
CA THR A 382 3.80 25.35 54.50
C THR A 382 5.02 24.43 54.70
N LYS A 383 6.04 24.55 53.84
CA LYS A 383 7.26 23.73 53.93
C LYS A 383 8.29 24.26 54.92
N CYS A 384 8.42 25.57 55.08
CA CYS A 384 9.49 26.18 55.89
C CYS A 384 9.02 27.24 56.89
N ASP A 385 7.70 27.36 57.05
CA ASP A 385 6.99 28.26 57.97
C ASP A 385 7.45 29.72 57.90
N THR A 386 7.81 30.16 56.70
CA THR A 386 8.28 31.53 56.47
C THR A 386 7.15 32.34 55.87
N TYR A 387 6.86 33.48 56.50
CA TYR A 387 5.95 34.47 55.95
C TYR A 387 6.69 35.32 54.92
N PHE A 388 6.06 35.59 53.79
CA PHE A 388 6.63 36.45 52.75
C PHE A 388 5.52 37.26 52.05
N CYS A 389 5.91 38.36 51.41
CA CYS A 389 4.99 39.18 50.64
C CYS A 389 4.87 38.66 49.19
N TRP A 390 3.65 38.42 48.71
CA TRP A 390 3.41 37.95 47.33
C TRP A 390 3.82 38.98 46.27
N LEU A 391 3.68 40.27 46.57
CA LEU A 391 3.98 41.36 45.64
C LEU A 391 5.49 41.51 45.39
N CYS A 392 6.27 41.63 46.46
CA CYS A 392 7.71 41.93 46.36
C CYS A 392 8.64 40.76 46.68
N GLN A 393 8.11 39.58 46.99
CA GLN A 393 8.86 38.37 47.35
C GLN A 393 9.85 38.56 48.52
N LYS A 394 9.64 39.54 49.41
CA LYS A 394 10.47 39.73 50.60
C LYS A 394 9.97 38.87 51.77
N VAL A 395 10.91 38.32 52.54
CA VAL A 395 10.63 37.63 53.80
C VAL A 395 10.08 38.63 54.82
N LEU A 396 8.97 38.27 55.45
CA LEU A 396 8.28 39.07 56.46
C LEU A 396 8.77 38.70 57.87
N HIS A 397 8.69 39.66 58.79
CA HIS A 397 9.02 39.43 60.20
C HIS A 397 8.02 38.46 60.85
N LYS A 398 8.51 37.48 61.63
CA LYS A 398 7.66 36.47 62.27
C LYS A 398 6.69 37.05 63.32
N ASN A 399 7.10 38.08 64.05
CA ASN A 399 6.32 38.62 65.17
C ASN A 399 5.27 39.66 64.71
N ASP A 400 5.52 40.38 63.62
CA ASP A 400 4.56 41.32 63.04
C ASP A 400 4.68 41.35 61.49
N PRO A 401 4.13 40.33 60.80
CA PRO A 401 4.23 40.22 59.34
C PRO A 401 3.53 41.37 58.59
N TYR A 402 2.52 41.99 59.22
CA TYR A 402 1.69 43.02 58.60
C TYR A 402 2.33 44.41 58.61
N GLN A 403 3.41 44.62 59.38
CA GLN A 403 4.17 45.87 59.38
C GLN A 403 4.62 46.26 57.97
N HIS A 404 4.99 45.28 57.14
CA HIS A 404 5.41 45.49 55.76
C HIS A 404 4.37 46.23 54.91
N PHE A 405 3.07 46.03 55.19
CA PHE A 405 1.96 46.66 54.48
C PHE A 405 1.47 47.96 55.13
N ARG A 406 1.94 48.29 56.34
CA ARG A 406 1.60 49.53 57.08
C ARG A 406 2.68 50.61 56.99
N GLY A 407 3.87 50.28 56.49
CA GLY A 407 5.03 51.18 56.41
C GLY A 407 5.02 52.08 55.18
N ASP A 408 6.18 52.67 54.85
CA ASP A 408 6.36 53.62 53.75
C ASP A 408 7.15 52.99 52.58
N GLY A 409 6.53 52.02 51.90
CA GLY A 409 7.15 51.25 50.82
C GLY A 409 6.19 50.86 49.70
N GLU A 410 6.71 50.26 48.63
CA GLU A 410 5.94 49.92 47.40
C GLU A 410 4.77 48.95 47.62
N CYS A 411 4.71 48.27 48.77
CA CYS A 411 3.64 47.36 49.18
C CYS A 411 2.72 47.95 50.26
N ALA A 412 2.92 49.21 50.66
CA ALA A 412 2.12 49.88 51.68
C ALA A 412 0.67 50.06 51.21
N GLY A 413 -0.30 49.69 52.05
CA GLY A 413 -1.73 49.76 51.73
C GLY A 413 -2.21 48.71 50.72
N ARG A 414 -1.33 47.85 50.20
CA ARG A 414 -1.63 46.88 49.13
C ARG A 414 -1.78 45.46 49.67
N LEU A 415 -2.25 45.28 50.91
CA LEU A 415 -2.42 43.96 51.52
C LEU A 415 -3.52 43.13 50.84
N PHE A 416 -4.58 43.79 50.35
CA PHE A 416 -5.74 43.16 49.71
C PHE A 416 -5.97 43.68 48.28
N GLU A 417 -4.96 44.27 47.66
CA GLU A 417 -5.07 44.76 46.28
C GLU A 417 -5.37 43.60 45.32
N GLY A 418 -6.44 43.70 44.53
CA GLY A 418 -6.86 42.65 43.62
C GLY A 418 -7.52 41.44 44.29
N VAL A 419 -7.94 41.58 45.56
CA VAL A 419 -8.94 40.69 46.17
C VAL A 419 -10.28 41.33 45.84
N ASP A 420 -11.06 40.70 44.96
CA ASP A 420 -12.42 41.16 44.67
C ASP A 420 -13.20 41.13 45.99
N GLY A 421 -13.77 42.27 46.36
CA GLY A 421 -14.63 42.35 47.53
C GLY A 421 -15.81 41.43 47.29
N ALA A 422 -15.87 40.33 48.04
CA ALA A 422 -17.13 39.64 48.27
C ALA A 422 -18.16 40.69 48.68
N ASP A 423 -19.23 40.78 47.89
CA ASP A 423 -20.41 41.58 48.18
C ASP A 423 -20.88 41.22 49.61
N PRO A 424 -21.16 42.20 50.51
CA PRO A 424 -21.51 41.89 51.90
C PRO A 424 -22.89 41.23 52.10
N GLU A 425 -23.52 40.64 51.08
CA GLU A 425 -24.90 40.15 51.16
C GLU A 425 -25.08 38.62 51.20
N ASP A 426 -24.01 37.80 51.16
CA ASP A 426 -24.15 36.35 51.37
C ASP A 426 -23.61 35.94 52.76
N ASP A 427 -24.31 36.43 53.79
CA ASP A 427 -24.16 36.04 55.19
C ASP A 427 -25.22 34.98 55.52
N ASP A 428 -25.04 33.76 55.00
CA ASP A 428 -25.77 32.55 55.44
C ASP A 428 -24.76 31.50 55.94
N ASP A 429 -24.14 31.83 57.08
CA ASP A 429 -23.47 30.85 57.94
C ASP A 429 -24.54 29.95 58.62
N GLU A 430 -24.80 28.77 58.05
CA GLU A 430 -25.27 27.62 58.85
C GLU A 430 -24.08 26.72 59.22
N HIS A 431 -23.62 26.93 60.45
CA HIS A 431 -22.75 26.07 61.23
C HIS A 431 -23.25 24.61 61.24
N PHE A 432 -22.44 23.67 60.75
CA PHE A 432 -22.50 22.28 61.19
C PHE A 432 -21.09 21.75 61.55
N ASP A 433 -20.71 21.98 62.79
CA ASP A 433 -19.56 21.34 63.43
C ASP A 433 -19.78 19.83 63.54
N ARG A 434 -18.87 19.03 62.98
CA ARG A 434 -18.61 17.66 63.46
C ARG A 434 -17.16 17.21 63.27
N GLN A 435 -16.34 17.62 64.23
CA GLN A 435 -15.23 16.91 64.86
C GLN A 435 -14.95 15.46 64.39
N VAL A 436 -13.77 15.20 63.80
CA VAL A 436 -13.00 13.94 63.89
C VAL A 436 -11.51 14.29 63.71
N VAL A 437 -10.72 14.45 64.78
CA VAL A 437 -9.81 13.48 65.43
C VAL A 437 -8.79 12.84 64.47
N ILE A 438 -7.52 13.19 64.70
CA ILE A 438 -6.30 12.52 64.20
C ILE A 438 -6.20 11.13 64.84
N GLY A 439 -5.98 10.08 64.04
CA GLY A 439 -5.58 8.76 64.57
C GLY A 439 -5.53 7.64 63.52
N ASP A 440 -4.30 7.22 63.21
CA ASP A 440 -3.83 5.86 62.88
C ASP A 440 -4.49 5.06 61.73
N LEU A 441 -3.71 4.83 60.67
CA LEU A 441 -3.84 3.63 59.84
C LEU A 441 -2.46 2.96 59.74
N VAL A 442 -2.33 1.86 60.46
CA VAL A 442 -1.28 0.84 60.28
C VAL A 442 -2.00 -0.43 59.82
N ASP A 443 -1.43 -1.03 58.77
CA ASP A 443 -1.42 -2.44 58.34
C ASP A 443 -2.73 -3.24 58.32
N VAL A 444 -3.11 -3.72 57.13
CA VAL A 444 -3.53 -5.13 56.97
C VAL A 444 -3.08 -5.66 55.60
N ASP A 445 -2.46 -6.82 55.68
CA ASP A 445 -1.83 -7.63 54.64
C ASP A 445 -2.78 -8.17 53.55
N PHE A 446 -2.11 -8.49 52.44
CA PHE A 446 -2.31 -9.60 51.49
C PHE A 446 -3.34 -10.67 51.90
N ASP A 447 -4.28 -10.98 51.00
CA ASP A 447 -4.78 -12.35 50.81
C ASP A 447 -5.21 -12.54 49.34
N GLU A 448 -4.66 -13.61 48.75
CA GLU A 448 -5.04 -14.24 47.48
C GLU A 448 -6.44 -14.84 47.59
N GLU A 449 -7.26 -14.71 46.54
CA GLU A 449 -7.99 -15.82 45.88
C GLU A 449 -8.93 -15.27 44.79
N ASP A 450 -8.65 -15.73 43.57
CA ASP A 450 -9.54 -16.03 42.43
C ASP A 450 -10.95 -15.44 42.38
N ASP A 451 -11.23 -14.71 41.30
CA ASP A 451 -12.41 -14.99 40.47
C ASP A 451 -12.24 -14.35 39.07
N ASP A 452 -12.32 -15.23 38.07
CA ASP A 452 -12.16 -15.00 36.65
C ASP A 452 -13.09 -13.92 36.08
N VAL A 453 -12.53 -12.98 35.31
CA VAL A 453 -13.27 -12.28 34.25
C VAL A 453 -12.44 -12.27 32.97
N GLU A 454 -12.61 -13.32 32.17
CA GLU A 454 -12.17 -13.38 30.77
C GLU A 454 -12.80 -12.22 29.98
N PHE A 455 -11.97 -11.27 29.55
CA PHE A 455 -12.31 -10.39 28.45
C PHE A 455 -11.89 -11.09 27.14
N VAL A 456 -12.82 -11.87 26.58
CA VAL A 456 -12.69 -12.47 25.26
C VAL A 456 -12.67 -11.35 24.21
N LEU A 457 -11.48 -10.98 23.74
CA LEU A 457 -11.32 -10.27 22.47
C LEU A 457 -11.13 -11.33 21.39
N ASN A 458 -12.20 -11.60 20.63
CA ASN A 458 -12.17 -12.41 19.42
C ASN A 458 -11.13 -11.84 18.46
N PHE A 459 -10.07 -12.60 18.24
CA PHE A 459 -9.01 -12.33 17.28
C PHE A 459 -9.09 -13.38 16.16
N ASP A 460 -10.19 -13.35 15.41
CA ASP A 460 -10.40 -14.13 14.19
C ASP A 460 -10.87 -13.18 13.09
N ASP A 461 -9.90 -12.53 12.43
CA ASP A 461 -9.95 -12.16 11.00
C ASP A 461 -8.72 -11.30 10.69
N PHE A 462 -7.57 -11.96 10.45
CA PHE A 462 -6.56 -11.53 9.48
C PHE A 462 -5.39 -12.53 9.53
N ASN A 463 -5.45 -13.60 8.72
CA ASN A 463 -4.26 -14.28 8.18
C ASN A 463 -4.66 -15.28 7.09
N GLU A 464 -4.75 -14.80 5.85
CA GLU A 464 -4.52 -15.62 4.66
C GLU A 464 -3.59 -14.84 3.72
N ALA A 465 -2.34 -15.28 3.60
CA ALA A 465 -1.58 -15.47 2.35
C ALA A 465 -0.06 -15.39 2.57
N PHE A 466 0.65 -16.24 1.81
CA PHE A 466 2.12 -16.41 1.64
C PHE A 466 2.80 -17.33 2.68
N ASP A 467 2.92 -18.65 2.44
CA ASP A 467 3.75 -19.40 1.45
C ASP A 467 5.21 -19.55 1.92
N ASP A 468 5.60 -20.76 2.30
CA ASP A 468 6.65 -21.52 1.61
C ASP A 468 6.87 -22.90 2.24
N GLY A 469 7.05 -23.88 1.35
CA GLY A 469 7.54 -25.20 1.70
C GLY A 469 9.06 -25.21 1.66
N SER A 470 9.68 -25.55 2.78
CA SER A 470 11.03 -26.13 2.80
C SER A 470 10.98 -27.42 3.60
N GLY A 471 11.12 -28.53 2.89
CA GLY A 471 11.30 -29.85 3.50
C GLY A 471 12.68 -29.97 4.13
N GLU A 472 12.72 -30.48 5.35
CA GLU A 472 13.91 -31.06 5.95
C GLU A 472 13.62 -32.55 6.22
N GLU A 473 14.47 -33.39 5.65
CA GLU A 473 14.51 -34.83 5.82
C GLU A 473 15.09 -35.15 7.20
N GLU A 474 14.30 -35.73 8.10
CA GLU A 474 14.82 -36.35 9.33
C GLU A 474 14.96 -37.87 9.12
N GLU A 475 16.23 -38.31 9.12
CA GLU A 475 16.66 -39.70 9.17
C GLU A 475 16.17 -40.36 10.46
N ASN A 476 15.44 -41.46 10.29
CA ASN A 476 14.91 -42.26 11.37
C ASN A 476 15.96 -43.32 11.78
N SER A 477 16.56 -43.18 12.97
CA SER A 477 17.36 -44.22 13.61
C SER A 477 16.93 -44.39 15.06
N GLU A 478 16.08 -45.37 15.32
CA GLU A 478 15.88 -45.95 16.65
C GLU A 478 16.37 -47.40 16.65
N GLU A 479 17.27 -47.65 17.59
CA GLU A 479 17.80 -48.94 18.02
C GLU A 479 16.77 -49.69 18.91
N GLU A 480 17.16 -50.91 19.31
CA GLU A 480 16.53 -51.84 20.29
C GLU A 480 15.59 -52.90 19.67
N GLU A 481 15.67 -54.19 19.97
CA GLU A 481 16.46 -54.97 20.92
C GLU A 481 16.27 -56.49 20.61
N ALA A 482 17.19 -57.31 21.13
CA ALA A 482 16.97 -58.68 21.64
C ALA A 482 16.49 -59.82 20.71
N GLU A 483 17.42 -60.68 20.29
CA GLU A 483 17.64 -62.09 20.76
C GLU A 483 18.52 -62.90 19.80
#